data_AF-A0A949BFH9-F1
#
_entry.id   AF-A0A949BFH9-F1
#
_cell.length_a   1.000
_cell.length_b   1.000
_cell.length_c   1.000
_cell.angle_alpha   90.00
_cell.angle_beta   90.00
_cell.angle_gamma   90.00
#
_symmetry.space_group_name_H-M   'P 1'
#
loop_
_entity.id
_entity.type
_entity.pdbx_description
1 polymer ?
#
loop_
_entity_poly.entity_id
_entity_poly.type
_entity_poly.pdbx_seq_one_letter_code
_entity_poly.pdbx_strand_id
1 'polypeptide(L)'
;MNIFSMVFGEDKASLDMLKQGDAPRYKLLAMFKRANNAVLLGTTSFWQGIDIPGKALECVIIAKLPFAVPDEPIVEAKMERLAARNKDPFLHYQLPLAIVMLRQGFGRLIRT
;
A
#
# COMPACT_ATOMS: atom_id res chain seq x y z
N MET A 1 -15.03 -13.33 -5.72
CA MET A 1 -14.83 -12.19 -6.65
C MET A 1 -13.54 -11.49 -6.25
N ASN A 2 -12.53 -11.41 -7.13
CA ASN A 2 -11.25 -10.81 -6.77
C ASN A 2 -11.28 -9.28 -7.00
N ILE A 3 -10.41 -8.53 -6.32
CA ILE A 3 -10.39 -7.06 -6.42
C ILE A 3 -10.11 -6.56 -7.86
N PHE A 4 -9.39 -7.36 -8.66
CA PHE A 4 -9.13 -7.05 -10.07
C PHE A 4 -10.40 -7.07 -10.92
N SER A 5 -11.24 -8.07 -10.75
CA SER A 5 -12.51 -8.20 -11.48
C SER A 5 -13.50 -7.09 -11.12
N MET A 6 -13.43 -6.58 -9.89
CA MET A 6 -14.29 -5.48 -9.43
C MET A 6 -13.85 -4.13 -10.00
N VAL A 7 -12.56 -3.92 -10.22
CA VAL A 7 -12.00 -2.64 -10.66
C VAL A 7 -11.93 -2.54 -12.19
N PHE A 8 -11.53 -3.62 -12.87
CA PHE A 8 -11.22 -3.56 -14.30
C PHE A 8 -12.31 -4.15 -15.21
N GLY A 9 -13.38 -4.72 -14.65
CA GLY A 9 -14.44 -5.37 -15.44
C GLY A 9 -13.95 -6.59 -16.24
N GLU A 10 -14.76 -7.07 -17.18
CA GLU A 10 -14.38 -8.16 -18.11
C GLU A 10 -13.54 -7.67 -19.30
N ASP A 11 -13.52 -6.35 -19.56
CA ASP A 11 -12.72 -5.71 -20.59
C ASP A 11 -11.25 -5.58 -20.16
N LYS A 12 -10.50 -6.67 -20.33
CA LYS A 12 -9.03 -6.71 -20.17
C LYS A 12 -8.30 -6.04 -21.34
N ALA A 13 -8.82 -4.94 -21.89
CA ALA A 13 -8.19 -4.24 -23.00
C ALA A 13 -6.80 -3.71 -22.56
N SER A 14 -5.74 -4.39 -23.03
CA SER A 14 -4.31 -4.03 -22.98
C SER A 14 -3.85 -3.18 -21.78
N LEU A 15 -3.97 -3.71 -20.56
CA LEU A 15 -3.33 -3.12 -19.38
C LEU A 15 -1.92 -3.71 -19.21
N ASP A 16 -0.91 -2.85 -19.20
CA ASP A 16 0.47 -3.23 -18.92
C ASP A 16 0.63 -3.51 -17.42
N MET A 17 0.81 -4.79 -17.07
CA MET A 17 0.99 -5.20 -15.68
C MET A 17 2.46 -5.13 -15.26
N LEU A 18 2.77 -4.21 -14.34
CA LEU A 18 4.08 -4.07 -13.72
C LEU A 18 4.02 -4.62 -12.30
N LYS A 19 4.86 -5.60 -11.96
CA LYS A 19 4.83 -6.27 -10.65
C LYS A 19 6.14 -6.08 -9.90
N GLN A 20 6.05 -5.78 -8.60
CA GLN A 20 7.20 -5.82 -7.70
C GLN A 20 7.86 -7.21 -7.77
N GLY A 21 9.18 -7.23 -8.00
CA GLY A 21 9.96 -8.45 -8.20
C GLY A 21 10.46 -8.61 -9.64
N ASP A 22 9.71 -8.11 -10.64
CA ASP A 22 10.08 -8.26 -12.06
C ASP A 22 11.24 -7.32 -12.46
N ALA A 23 11.40 -6.21 -11.75
CA ALA A 23 12.51 -5.27 -11.93
C ALA A 23 12.76 -4.45 -10.64
N PRO A 24 13.93 -3.78 -10.55
CA PRO A 24 14.17 -2.81 -9.47
C PRO A 24 13.06 -1.74 -9.42
N ARG A 25 12.67 -1.35 -8.20
CA ARG A 25 11.58 -0.40 -7.93
C ARG A 25 11.67 0.89 -8.76
N TYR A 26 12.85 1.50 -8.88
CA TYR A 26 13.02 2.73 -9.66
C TYR A 26 12.71 2.53 -11.15
N LYS A 27 13.00 1.34 -11.69
CA LYS A 27 12.74 0.98 -13.08
C LYS A 27 11.26 0.73 -13.31
N LEU A 28 10.58 0.00 -12.39
CA LEU A 28 9.14 -0.20 -12.43
C LEU A 28 8.38 1.14 -12.38
N LEU A 29 8.80 2.06 -11.51
CA LEU A 29 8.23 3.41 -11.45
C LEU A 29 8.45 4.20 -12.74
N ALA A 30 9.64 4.11 -13.34
CA ALA A 30 9.93 4.78 -14.61
C ALA A 30 9.10 4.20 -15.77
N MET A 31 8.88 2.88 -15.81
CA MET A 31 8.01 2.23 -16.79
C MET A 31 6.55 2.65 -16.60
N PHE A 32 6.06 2.65 -15.35
CA PHE A 32 4.70 3.06 -15.02
C PHE A 32 4.43 4.51 -15.44
N LYS A 33 5.37 5.43 -15.16
CA LYS A 33 5.25 6.85 -15.55
C LYS A 33 5.20 7.09 -17.07
N ARG A 34 5.70 6.15 -17.88
CA ARG A 34 5.75 6.26 -19.35
C ARG A 34 4.60 5.51 -20.04
N ALA A 35 3.96 4.58 -19.34
CA ALA A 35 2.88 3.79 -19.89
C ALA A 35 1.57 4.59 -19.88
N ASN A 36 0.79 4.48 -20.96
CA ASN A 36 -0.53 5.13 -21.04
C ASN A 36 -1.61 4.36 -20.28
N ASN A 37 -1.47 3.04 -20.16
CA ASN A 37 -2.50 2.17 -19.56
C ASN A 37 -1.83 1.03 -18.78
N ALA A 38 -1.30 1.33 -17.60
CA ALA A 38 -0.57 0.36 -16.78
C ALA A 38 -1.14 0.22 -15.39
N VAL A 39 -0.91 -0.94 -14.79
CA VAL A 39 -1.19 -1.23 -13.38
C VAL A 39 0.12 -1.61 -12.72
N LEU A 40 0.50 -0.87 -11.68
CA LEU A 40 1.67 -1.17 -10.86
C LEU A 40 1.25 -1.85 -9.56
N LEU A 41 1.70 -3.09 -9.39
CA LEU A 41 1.40 -3.93 -8.23
C LEU A 41 2.60 -3.99 -7.31
N GLY A 42 2.37 -3.67 -6.04
CA GLY A 42 3.38 -3.69 -5.01
C GLY A 42 2.79 -4.00 -3.63
N THR A 43 3.66 -4.44 -2.74
CA THR A 43 3.36 -4.66 -1.33
C THR A 43 3.54 -3.37 -0.52
N THR A 44 3.33 -3.42 0.79
CA THR A 44 3.62 -2.33 1.73
C THR A 44 5.11 -1.95 1.80
N SER A 45 6.03 -2.66 1.15
CA SER A 45 7.40 -2.13 0.99
C SER A 45 7.52 -1.18 -0.20
N PHE A 46 6.58 -1.27 -1.15
CA PHE A 46 6.67 -0.57 -2.42
C PHE A 46 6.36 0.91 -2.26
N TRP A 47 5.34 1.28 -1.49
CA TRP A 47 4.90 2.67 -1.26
C TRP A 47 5.86 3.55 -0.45
N GLN A 48 6.93 2.99 0.13
CA GLN A 48 7.94 3.79 0.83
C GLN A 48 8.80 4.53 -0.21
N GLY A 49 8.58 5.84 -0.33
CA GLY A 49 9.36 6.71 -1.21
C GLY A 49 8.89 6.74 -2.68
N ILE A 50 7.66 6.32 -2.96
CA ILE A 50 7.03 6.57 -4.26
C ILE A 50 6.64 8.04 -4.32
N ASP A 51 6.99 8.72 -5.40
CA ASP A 51 6.49 10.05 -5.76
C ASP A 51 6.09 10.01 -7.24
N ILE A 52 4.78 9.95 -7.49
CA ILE A 52 4.20 9.93 -8.84
C ILE A 52 3.26 11.14 -8.95
N PRO A 53 3.78 12.30 -9.37
CA PRO A 53 2.96 13.49 -9.52
C PRO A 53 2.08 13.44 -10.76
N GLY A 54 0.93 14.10 -10.69
CA GLY A 54 0.07 14.42 -11.84
C GLY A 54 -0.68 13.23 -12.46
N LYS A 55 -0.97 13.33 -13.76
CA LYS A 55 -1.80 12.37 -14.52
C LYS A 55 -1.23 10.95 -14.62
N ALA A 56 0.02 10.74 -14.22
CA ALA A 56 0.62 9.41 -14.22
C ALA A 56 0.03 8.47 -13.16
N LEU A 57 -0.74 8.99 -12.19
CA LEU A 57 -1.44 8.20 -11.19
C LEU A 57 -2.88 8.70 -11.03
N GLU A 58 -3.82 7.95 -11.59
CA GLU A 58 -5.24 8.31 -11.55
C GLU A 58 -6.01 7.58 -10.45
N CYS A 59 -5.57 6.37 -10.09
CA CYS A 59 -6.24 5.53 -9.11
C CYS A 59 -5.24 4.83 -8.20
N VAL A 60 -5.55 4.79 -6.91
CA VAL A 60 -4.79 4.04 -5.90
C VAL A 60 -5.75 3.07 -5.22
N ILE A 61 -5.38 1.79 -5.24
CA ILE A 61 -6.17 0.72 -4.62
C ILE A 61 -5.37 0.14 -3.47
N ILE A 62 -5.99 0.16 -2.28
CA ILE A 62 -5.43 -0.44 -1.07
C ILE A 62 -6.30 -1.63 -0.72
N ALA A 63 -5.81 -2.83 -1.05
CA ALA A 63 -6.57 -4.06 -0.87
C ALA A 63 -6.79 -4.43 0.61
N LYS A 64 -5.94 -3.95 1.52
CA LYS A 64 -6.02 -4.19 2.96
C LYS A 64 -5.37 -3.05 3.74
N LEU A 65 -5.93 -2.72 4.90
CA LEU A 65 -5.31 -1.77 5.83
C LEU A 65 -3.95 -2.30 6.35
N PRO A 66 -2.93 -1.44 6.49
CA PRO A 66 -1.58 -1.83 6.88
C PRO A 66 -1.44 -2.03 8.39
N PHE A 67 -2.17 -3.01 8.93
CA PHE A 67 -1.95 -3.43 10.32
C PHE A 67 -0.65 -4.23 10.44
N ALA A 68 0.05 -4.04 11.56
CA ALA A 68 1.26 -4.79 11.85
C ALA A 68 0.92 -6.24 12.22
N VAL A 69 1.82 -7.18 11.92
CA VAL A 69 1.58 -8.60 12.19
C VAL A 69 1.67 -8.83 13.70
N PRO A 70 0.60 -9.34 14.36
CA PRO A 70 0.56 -9.40 15.82
C PRO A 70 1.61 -10.30 16.47
N ASP A 71 2.06 -11.34 15.76
CA ASP A 71 3.04 -12.34 16.19
C ASP A 71 4.50 -11.93 15.95
N GLU A 72 4.73 -10.73 15.42
CA GLU A 72 6.07 -10.17 15.33
C GLU A 72 6.55 -9.80 16.75
N PRO A 73 7.74 -10.24 17.22
CA PRO A 73 8.14 -10.14 18.62
C PRO A 73 8.06 -8.72 19.21
N ILE A 74 8.37 -7.71 18.40
CA ILE A 74 8.32 -6.30 18.82
C ILE A 74 6.87 -5.77 18.88
N VAL A 75 5.99 -6.24 18.00
CA VAL A 75 4.57 -5.88 18.01
C VAL A 75 3.89 -6.53 19.20
N GLU A 76 4.12 -7.82 19.41
CA GLU A 76 3.61 -8.60 20.53
C GLU A 76 3.99 -7.96 21.87
N ALA A 77 5.29 -7.70 22.10
CA ALA A 77 5.75 -7.09 23.35
C ALA A 77 5.14 -5.70 23.64
N LYS A 78 4.86 -4.90 22.59
CA LYS A 78 4.17 -3.61 22.74
C LYS A 78 2.70 -3.80 23.08
N MET A 79 2.05 -4.79 22.47
CA MET A 79 0.64 -5.11 22.72
C MET A 79 0.45 -5.64 24.14
N GLU A 80 1.29 -6.58 24.59
CA GLU A 80 1.27 -7.11 25.96
C GLU A 80 1.48 -6.00 27.00
N ARG A 81 2.42 -5.09 26.75
CA ARG A 81 2.67 -3.95 27.65
C ARG A 81 1.47 -3.01 27.77
N LEU A 82 0.67 -2.85 26.72
CA LEU A 82 -0.57 -2.06 26.76
C LEU A 82 -1.69 -2.81 27.49
N ALA A 83 -1.84 -4.10 27.21
CA ALA A 83 -2.80 -4.96 27.88
C ALA A 83 -2.55 -5.02 29.40
N ALA A 84 -1.30 -5.14 29.83
CA ALA A 84 -0.89 -5.11 31.24
C ALA A 84 -1.23 -3.77 31.96
N ARG A 85 -1.53 -2.72 31.20
CA ARG A 85 -1.96 -1.40 31.70
C ARG A 85 -3.47 -1.21 31.56
N ASN A 86 -4.25 -2.27 31.35
CA ASN A 86 -5.69 -2.24 31.07
C ASN A 86 -6.06 -1.31 29.90
N LYS A 87 -5.22 -1.26 28.86
CA LYS A 87 -5.48 -0.50 27.63
C LYS A 87 -5.71 -1.45 26.47
N ASP A 88 -6.62 -1.11 25.57
CA ASP A 88 -6.84 -1.85 24.32
C ASP A 88 -5.65 -1.64 23.35
N PRO A 89 -4.86 -2.70 23.05
CA PRO A 89 -3.73 -2.57 22.14
C PRO A 89 -4.13 -2.25 20.70
N PHE A 90 -5.34 -2.61 20.28
CA PHE A 90 -5.84 -2.27 18.95
C PHE A 90 -6.01 -0.76 18.80
N LEU A 91 -6.76 -0.14 19.71
CA LEU A 91 -7.03 1.30 19.70
C LEU A 91 -5.81 2.15 20.01
N HIS A 92 -4.91 1.66 20.87
CA HIS A 92 -3.77 2.44 21.34
C HIS A 92 -2.46 2.20 20.58
N TYR A 93 -2.38 1.16 19.74
CA TYR A 93 -1.17 0.87 18.96
C TYR A 93 -1.45 0.52 17.50
N GLN A 94 -2.19 -0.56 17.22
CA GLN A 94 -2.39 -1.05 15.85
C GLN A 94 -3.09 -0.02 14.95
N LEU A 95 -4.19 0.56 15.42
CA LEU A 95 -4.97 1.53 14.66
C LEU A 95 -4.19 2.84 14.40
N PRO A 96 -3.57 3.48 15.42
CA PRO A 96 -2.71 4.64 15.19
C PRO A 96 -1.57 4.38 14.20
N LEU A 97 -0.91 3.22 14.31
CA LEU A 97 0.19 2.85 13.43
C LEU A 97 -0.29 2.70 11.97
N ALA A 98 -1.40 1.98 11.76
CA ALA A 98 -1.99 1.82 10.44
C ALA A 98 -2.41 3.16 9.82
N ILE A 99 -2.99 4.07 10.60
CA ILE A 99 -3.36 5.43 10.14
C ILE A 99 -2.12 6.21 9.70
N VAL A 100 -1.02 6.16 10.46
CA VAL A 100 0.23 6.85 10.10
C VAL A 100 0.79 6.29 8.80
N MET A 101 0.87 4.96 8.66
CA MET A 101 1.33 4.32 7.42
C MET A 101 0.46 4.69 6.22
N LEU A 102 -0.87 4.68 6.41
CA LEU A 102 -1.83 5.05 5.37
C LEU A 102 -1.62 6.49 4.92
N ARG A 103 -1.53 7.44 5.87
CA ARG A 103 -1.28 8.87 5.56
C ARG A 103 0.03 9.09 4.84
N GLN A 104 1.10 8.37 5.21
CA GLN A 104 2.39 8.46 4.53
C GLN A 104 2.34 7.88 3.10
N GLY A 105 1.58 6.80 2.89
CA GLY A 105 1.33 6.24 1.55
C GLY A 105 0.56 7.22 0.66
N PHE A 106 -0.55 7.78 1.17
CA PHE A 106 -1.38 8.72 0.41
C PHE A 106 -0.69 10.06 0.11
N GLY A 107 0.05 10.62 1.09
CA GLY A 107 0.67 11.95 0.96
C GLY A 107 1.73 12.07 -0.14
N ARG A 108 2.13 10.96 -0.76
CA ARG A 108 3.08 10.94 -1.88
C ARG A 108 2.44 10.52 -3.22
N LEU A 109 1.17 10.11 -3.17
CA LEU A 109 0.39 9.71 -4.35
C LEU A 109 -0.52 10.86 -4.80
N ILE A 110 -0.94 11.74 -3.89
CA ILE A 110 -1.74 12.93 -4.18
C ILE A 110 -0.86 14.17 -3.99
N ARG A 111 -0.02 14.45 -4.99
CA ARG A 111 0.56 15.79 -5.17
C ARG A 111 -0.11 16.39 -6.40
N THR A 112 -1.11 17.23 -6.18
CA THR A 112 -1.66 18.18 -7.17
C THR A 112 -0.58 19.13 -7.64
#